data_AF-A0A413CU44-F1
#
_entry.id   AF-A0A413CU44-F1
#
_cell.length_a   1.000
_cell.length_b   1.000
_cell.length_c   1.000
_cell.angle_alpha   90.00
_cell.angle_beta   90.00
_cell.angle_gamma   90.00
#
_symmetry.space_group_name_H-M   'P 1'
#
loop_
_entity.id
_entity.type
_entity.pdbx_description
1 polymer ?
#
loop_
_entity_poly.entity_id
_entity_poly.type
_entity_poly.pdbx_seq_one_letter_code
_entity_poly.pdbx_strand_id
1 'polypeptide(L)'
;MKKSWTSVGLSLCMVLTLTPVTAIYADEFDTHEGVMDQEIVEEKDLDLVEKEEPIVEGESEEVVEIVESKPEEVVKEIVEEEIIEEEVLEALPMMLTAPAPVSSGLAIDETNFPDANFRSYVLASFDSNGDEKLDDEEIANVKYIYAPAKTILSLKGIEYFTELLELNCDNNQLTSLDVSKNTKLVKLICSKNALTSLNTSHNPLLKKLDIYSNKITSIDVSQNTELETLYIGRNPIETLNVKNNVKLMELQSELNNLTSIDLSNNSPSMTVYLANNIYPITVGKGKRFDLSKLPAGFDVSKASNWQNATVDSGVLIVKSVNDFVTYDYDCGNGHKVKFKFRVYSSFKQVSVPWAKYKYLYMNFYTYNGKE
;
A
#
# COMPACT_ATOMS: atom_id res chain seq x y z
N MET A 1 85.42 -10.36 -37.09
CA MET A 1 84.19 -10.19 -37.91
C MET A 1 83.02 -10.17 -36.91
N LYS A 2 82.35 -9.04 -36.59
CA LYS A 2 81.14 -8.46 -37.25
C LYS A 2 80.07 -9.55 -37.53
N LYS A 3 78.79 -9.53 -37.16
CA LYS A 3 77.72 -8.56 -36.75
C LYS A 3 76.56 -9.45 -36.20
N SER A 4 75.79 -9.14 -35.15
CA SER A 4 74.67 -8.20 -34.94
C SER A 4 73.30 -8.42 -35.66
N TRP A 5 72.27 -8.81 -34.88
CA TRP A 5 70.86 -8.33 -34.74
C TRP A 5 69.81 -8.31 -35.89
N THR A 6 68.57 -8.75 -35.57
CA THR A 6 67.22 -8.14 -35.83
C THR A 6 66.13 -8.85 -34.98
N SER A 7 65.46 -8.18 -34.01
CA SER A 7 64.09 -7.54 -34.01
C SER A 7 62.89 -8.52 -33.93
N VAL A 8 62.18 -8.69 -32.80
CA VAL A 8 61.06 -7.93 -32.17
C VAL A 8 59.70 -8.00 -32.90
N GLY A 9 58.68 -8.47 -32.17
CA GLY A 9 57.25 -8.29 -32.44
C GLY A 9 56.42 -8.49 -31.17
N LEU A 10 55.99 -7.38 -30.54
CA LEU A 10 54.97 -7.33 -29.49
C LEU A 10 53.57 -7.50 -30.12
N SER A 11 52.68 -8.27 -29.48
CA SER A 11 51.24 -8.19 -29.72
C SER A 11 50.52 -7.68 -28.47
N LEU A 12 49.83 -6.57 -28.67
CA LEU A 12 48.94 -5.85 -27.76
C LEU A 12 47.65 -6.66 -27.57
N CYS A 13 47.17 -6.85 -26.34
CA CYS A 13 45.74 -7.11 -26.12
C CYS A 13 45.26 -6.45 -24.82
N MET A 14 44.15 -5.75 -24.98
CA MET A 14 43.58 -4.72 -24.13
C MET A 14 42.89 -5.33 -22.90
N VAL A 15 43.10 -4.72 -21.73
CA VAL A 15 42.39 -5.03 -20.50
C VAL A 15 41.03 -4.32 -20.53
N LEU A 16 39.94 -5.09 -20.51
CA LEU A 16 38.60 -4.62 -20.18
C LEU A 16 38.10 -5.42 -18.99
N THR A 17 38.04 -4.77 -17.83
CA THR A 17 37.47 -5.31 -16.60
C THR A 17 35.95 -5.22 -16.66
N LEU A 18 35.28 -6.38 -16.71
CA LEU A 18 33.84 -6.49 -16.46
C LEU A 18 33.63 -7.17 -15.11
N THR A 19 33.06 -6.43 -14.16
CA THR A 19 32.56 -6.92 -12.89
C THR A 19 31.29 -7.76 -13.10
N PRO A 20 31.17 -8.98 -12.56
CA PRO A 20 29.92 -9.72 -12.63
C PRO A 20 28.93 -9.24 -11.57
N VAL A 21 27.78 -8.74 -12.03
CA VAL A 21 26.53 -8.59 -11.27
C VAL A 21 25.95 -9.98 -11.08
N THR A 22 25.88 -10.48 -9.85
CA THR A 22 25.20 -11.73 -9.53
C THR A 22 23.70 -11.51 -9.45
N ALA A 23 22.99 -11.95 -10.49
CA ALA A 23 21.56 -12.21 -10.44
C ALA A 23 21.30 -13.40 -9.50
N ILE A 24 20.37 -13.24 -8.56
CA ILE A 24 19.87 -14.34 -7.73
C ILE A 24 18.61 -14.83 -8.44
N TYR A 25 18.72 -15.98 -9.11
CA TYR A 25 17.57 -16.75 -9.61
C TYR A 25 16.84 -17.36 -8.40
N ALA A 26 15.51 -17.25 -8.43
CA ALA A 26 14.62 -17.98 -7.55
C ALA A 26 14.61 -19.45 -7.98
N ASP A 27 14.95 -20.34 -7.05
CA ASP A 27 14.82 -21.78 -7.27
C ASP A 27 13.37 -22.22 -7.08
N GLU A 28 13.05 -23.22 -7.90
CA GLU A 28 11.75 -23.76 -8.22
C GLU A 28 11.08 -24.53 -7.08
N PHE A 29 9.77 -24.67 -7.27
CA PHE A 29 8.81 -25.49 -6.56
C PHE A 29 9.31 -26.91 -6.30
N ASP A 30 9.16 -27.38 -5.05
CA ASP A 30 9.12 -28.81 -4.73
C ASP A 30 7.71 -29.18 -4.28
N THR A 31 7.08 -30.02 -5.09
CA THR A 31 5.78 -30.65 -4.86
C THR A 31 5.95 -31.82 -3.90
N HIS A 32 5.30 -31.79 -2.74
CA HIS A 32 4.94 -33.01 -2.03
C HIS A 32 3.49 -32.96 -1.58
N GLU A 33 2.74 -33.92 -2.11
CA GLU A 33 1.40 -34.31 -1.70
C GLU A 33 1.40 -34.69 -0.21
N GLY A 34 0.40 -34.18 0.50
CA GLY A 34 0.13 -34.50 1.90
C GLY A 34 -1.29 -34.05 2.23
N VAL A 35 -2.23 -34.96 2.04
CA VAL A 35 -3.66 -34.87 2.33
C VAL A 35 -3.90 -34.44 3.79
N MET A 36 -4.70 -33.39 4.01
CA MET A 36 -5.69 -33.34 5.10
C MET A 36 -6.60 -32.10 5.03
N ASP A 37 -7.88 -32.40 4.86
CA ASP A 37 -9.09 -31.75 5.36
C ASP A 37 -9.38 -30.27 5.01
N GLN A 38 -10.27 -30.14 4.03
CA GLN A 38 -11.11 -28.96 3.83
C GLN A 38 -12.12 -28.86 4.97
N GLU A 39 -11.94 -27.88 5.85
CA GLU A 39 -13.04 -27.35 6.65
C GLU A 39 -13.59 -26.13 5.91
N ILE A 40 -14.69 -26.37 5.18
CA ILE A 40 -15.52 -25.33 4.59
C ILE A 40 -16.23 -24.63 5.74
N VAL A 41 -15.85 -23.40 6.05
CA VAL A 41 -16.68 -22.52 6.88
C VAL A 41 -17.79 -22.00 5.97
N GLU A 42 -18.96 -22.63 6.04
CA GLU A 42 -20.21 -22.05 5.56
C GLU A 42 -20.47 -20.76 6.36
N GLU A 43 -20.42 -19.60 5.70
CA GLU A 43 -21.03 -18.38 6.22
C GLU A 43 -22.54 -18.62 6.30
N LYS A 44 -23.04 -18.87 7.51
CA LYS A 44 -24.47 -18.82 7.80
C LYS A 44 -24.89 -17.38 7.98
N ASP A 45 -25.82 -16.96 7.13
CA ASP A 45 -26.67 -15.79 7.31
C ASP A 45 -27.21 -15.74 8.75
N LEU A 46 -26.77 -14.72 9.50
CA LEU A 46 -27.34 -14.35 10.79
C LEU A 46 -28.43 -13.32 10.53
N ASP A 47 -29.65 -13.82 10.31
CA ASP A 47 -30.89 -13.03 10.40
C ASP A 47 -31.00 -12.43 11.81
N LEU A 48 -30.73 -11.12 11.91
CA LEU A 48 -31.09 -10.34 13.09
C LEU A 48 -32.59 -10.08 13.05
N VAL A 49 -33.33 -10.89 13.81
CA VAL A 49 -34.72 -10.63 14.18
C VAL A 49 -34.73 -9.42 15.11
N GLU A 50 -35.22 -8.29 14.62
CA GLU A 50 -35.62 -7.15 15.43
C GLU A 50 -36.74 -7.58 16.40
N LYS A 51 -36.41 -7.63 17.70
CA LYS A 51 -37.40 -7.61 18.76
C LYS A 51 -37.65 -6.16 19.16
N GLU A 52 -38.75 -5.61 18.67
CA GLU A 52 -39.37 -4.43 19.27
C GLU A 52 -39.95 -4.82 20.64
N GLU A 53 -39.49 -4.14 21.70
CA GLU A 53 -40.22 -4.03 22.96
C GLU A 53 -40.69 -2.58 23.14
N PRO A 54 -41.89 -2.35 23.70
CA PRO A 54 -42.61 -1.09 23.58
C PRO A 54 -42.08 -0.04 24.55
N ILE A 55 -41.92 1.19 24.04
CA ILE A 55 -41.65 2.38 24.85
C ILE A 55 -42.96 2.86 25.46
N VAL A 56 -42.98 2.93 26.79
CA VAL A 56 -44.07 3.49 27.60
C VAL A 56 -44.01 5.01 27.54
N GLU A 57 -45.10 5.63 27.09
CA GLU A 57 -45.33 7.08 27.18
C GLU A 57 -45.40 7.52 28.65
N GLY A 58 -44.64 8.56 28.98
CA GLY A 58 -44.66 9.23 30.28
C GLY A 58 -44.39 10.71 30.09
N GLU A 59 -45.47 11.48 30.11
CA GLU A 59 -45.49 12.94 30.13
C GLU A 59 -44.78 13.51 31.37
N SER A 60 -44.01 14.58 31.20
CA SER A 60 -43.96 15.67 32.19
C SER A 60 -43.45 16.94 31.52
N GLU A 61 -44.33 17.94 31.51
CA GLU A 61 -44.05 19.33 31.17
C GLU A 61 -43.16 19.96 32.24
N GLU A 62 -42.13 20.72 31.85
CA GLU A 62 -41.64 21.81 32.69
C GLU A 62 -41.22 23.02 31.84
N VAL A 63 -41.71 24.16 32.29
CA VAL A 63 -41.75 25.48 31.66
C VAL A 63 -40.40 26.18 31.83
N VAL A 64 -39.84 26.75 30.76
CA VAL A 64 -38.75 27.74 30.88
C VAL A 64 -39.06 28.96 30.03
N GLU A 65 -39.02 30.11 30.72
CA GLU A 65 -39.33 31.47 30.29
C GLU A 65 -38.62 31.93 29.00
N ILE A 66 -39.39 32.64 28.18
CA ILE A 66 -38.92 33.43 27.04
C ILE A 66 -38.46 34.79 27.59
N VAL A 67 -37.17 35.12 27.42
CA VAL A 67 -36.64 36.47 27.62
C VAL A 67 -36.38 37.10 26.26
N GLU A 68 -37.23 38.06 25.90
CA GLU A 68 -37.02 38.98 24.79
C GLU A 68 -35.89 39.98 25.11
N SER A 69 -34.97 40.21 24.16
CA SER A 69 -34.18 41.45 24.15
C SER A 69 -33.97 41.96 22.72
N LYS A 70 -34.07 43.29 22.62
CA LYS A 70 -34.29 44.14 21.43
C LYS A 70 -33.07 44.24 20.49
N PRO A 71 -33.27 44.65 19.22
CA PRO A 71 -32.18 44.98 18.30
C PRO A 71 -31.74 46.45 18.43
N GLU A 72 -30.43 46.70 18.33
CA GLU A 72 -29.82 48.03 18.27
C GLU A 72 -29.76 48.57 16.83
N GLU A 73 -30.00 49.88 16.73
CA GLU A 73 -29.94 50.75 15.56
C GLU A 73 -28.54 50.80 14.91
N VAL A 74 -28.49 50.75 13.57
CA VAL A 74 -27.39 51.34 12.79
C VAL A 74 -27.96 52.25 11.69
N VAL A 75 -27.34 53.42 11.64
CA VAL A 75 -27.75 54.68 11.01
C VAL A 75 -27.73 54.60 9.48
N LYS A 76 -28.76 55.22 8.87
CA LYS A 76 -28.88 55.47 7.43
C LYS A 76 -27.90 56.57 7.00
N GLU A 77 -27.09 56.29 5.97
CA GLU A 77 -26.46 57.32 5.16
C GLU A 77 -27.00 57.23 3.73
N ILE A 78 -27.44 58.37 3.23
CA ILE A 78 -28.13 58.61 1.97
C ILE A 78 -27.07 59.01 0.94
N VAL A 79 -27.05 58.38 -0.24
CA VAL A 79 -26.44 58.96 -1.44
C VAL A 79 -27.32 58.63 -2.65
N GLU A 80 -27.41 59.62 -3.52
CA GLU A 80 -28.49 59.97 -4.43
C GLU A 80 -28.70 59.05 -5.64
N GLU A 81 -29.94 59.06 -6.12
CA GLU A 81 -30.40 58.50 -7.39
C GLU A 81 -29.77 59.21 -8.58
N GLU A 82 -29.35 58.45 -9.60
CA GLU A 82 -29.27 58.97 -10.96
C GLU A 82 -29.94 57.98 -11.93
N ILE A 83 -31.01 58.47 -12.54
CA ILE A 83 -31.86 57.83 -13.55
C ILE A 83 -31.14 57.95 -14.90
N ILE A 84 -30.94 56.84 -15.61
CA ILE A 84 -30.64 56.88 -17.05
C ILE A 84 -31.55 55.86 -17.75
N GLU A 85 -32.04 56.33 -18.90
CA GLU A 85 -33.26 55.99 -19.60
C GLU A 85 -33.32 54.58 -20.19
N GLU A 86 -34.56 54.10 -20.25
CA GLU A 86 -35.05 52.91 -20.93
C GLU A 86 -34.97 53.11 -22.46
N GLU A 87 -34.01 52.47 -23.13
CA GLU A 87 -33.90 52.48 -24.59
C GLU A 87 -34.12 51.06 -25.17
N VAL A 88 -35.34 50.85 -25.63
CA VAL A 88 -35.77 50.10 -26.83
C VAL A 88 -35.03 48.79 -27.17
N LEU A 89 -35.65 47.66 -26.82
CA LEU A 89 -35.40 46.34 -27.42
C LEU A 89 -35.88 46.32 -28.89
N GLU A 90 -35.05 46.75 -29.83
CA GLU A 90 -35.19 46.36 -31.24
C GLU A 90 -34.38 45.10 -31.54
N ALA A 91 -35.08 44.13 -32.14
CA ALA A 91 -34.58 42.82 -32.51
C ALA A 91 -33.33 42.90 -33.41
N LEU A 92 -32.19 42.43 -32.90
CA LEU A 92 -31.02 42.13 -33.71
C LEU A 92 -31.17 40.74 -34.34
N PRO A 93 -30.87 40.59 -35.64
CA PRO A 93 -31.03 39.33 -36.37
C PRO A 93 -30.05 38.30 -35.82
N MET A 94 -30.52 37.04 -35.69
CA MET A 94 -29.71 35.87 -35.36
C MET A 94 -28.46 35.83 -36.26
N MET A 95 -27.33 36.30 -35.75
CA MET A 95 -26.05 36.01 -36.35
C MET A 95 -25.78 34.53 -36.10
N LEU A 96 -25.69 33.80 -37.19
CA LEU A 96 -25.19 32.44 -37.28
C LEU A 96 -23.85 32.38 -36.54
N THR A 97 -23.87 31.97 -35.27
CA THR A 97 -22.66 31.66 -34.53
C THR A 97 -21.97 30.54 -35.29
N ALA A 98 -20.76 30.80 -35.79
CA ALA A 98 -19.87 29.75 -36.23
C ALA A 98 -19.89 28.63 -35.18
N PRO A 99 -19.97 27.34 -35.57
CA PRO A 99 -19.91 26.27 -34.58
C PRO A 99 -18.65 26.50 -33.74
N ALA A 100 -18.82 26.47 -32.42
CA ALA A 100 -17.70 26.33 -31.49
C ALA A 100 -16.76 25.27 -32.07
N PRO A 101 -15.42 25.41 -31.96
CA PRO A 101 -14.54 24.33 -32.34
C PRO A 101 -15.02 23.12 -31.54
N VAL A 102 -15.57 22.14 -32.25
CA VAL A 102 -16.01 20.88 -31.68
C VAL A 102 -14.75 20.34 -31.02
N SER A 103 -14.68 20.42 -29.69
CA SER A 103 -13.66 19.70 -28.94
C SER A 103 -13.72 18.30 -29.48
N SER A 104 -12.66 17.84 -30.15
CA SER A 104 -12.74 16.68 -31.04
C SER A 104 -12.94 15.35 -30.31
N GLY A 105 -13.34 15.40 -29.02
CA GLY A 105 -13.45 14.32 -28.07
C GLY A 105 -12.08 13.72 -27.76
N LEU A 106 -11.91 13.22 -26.55
CA LEU A 106 -10.80 12.34 -26.21
C LEU A 106 -11.11 10.95 -26.78
N ALA A 107 -10.40 10.52 -27.81
CA ALA A 107 -10.60 9.19 -28.40
C ALA A 107 -10.38 8.07 -27.37
N ILE A 108 -11.31 7.11 -27.31
CA ILE A 108 -11.21 5.95 -26.42
C ILE A 108 -10.51 4.81 -27.18
N ASP A 109 -9.22 5.00 -27.44
CA ASP A 109 -8.40 4.12 -28.28
C ASP A 109 -7.15 3.62 -27.55
N GLU A 110 -6.31 2.85 -28.24
CA GLU A 110 -5.04 2.34 -27.71
C GLU A 110 -4.02 3.43 -27.39
N THR A 111 -4.18 4.63 -27.93
CA THR A 111 -3.28 5.76 -27.69
C THR A 111 -3.54 6.34 -26.30
N ASN A 112 -4.80 6.57 -25.96
CA ASN A 112 -5.20 7.20 -24.69
C ASN A 112 -5.46 6.18 -23.58
N PHE A 113 -5.97 5.01 -23.93
CA PHE A 113 -6.31 3.91 -23.02
C PHE A 113 -5.70 2.60 -23.55
N PRO A 114 -4.37 2.38 -23.43
CA PRO A 114 -3.69 1.27 -24.08
C PRO A 114 -4.13 -0.11 -23.60
N ASP A 115 -4.52 -0.25 -22.34
CA ASP A 115 -5.03 -1.51 -21.80
C ASP A 115 -6.42 -1.82 -22.34
N ALA A 116 -6.57 -2.96 -23.02
CA ALA A 116 -7.82 -3.32 -23.68
C ALA A 116 -8.99 -3.52 -22.69
N ASN A 117 -8.74 -4.04 -21.49
CA ASN A 117 -9.78 -4.26 -20.49
C ASN A 117 -10.22 -2.94 -19.86
N PHE A 118 -9.27 -2.04 -19.57
CA PHE A 118 -9.60 -0.71 -19.07
C PHE A 118 -10.30 0.14 -20.14
N ARG A 119 -9.83 0.11 -21.38
CA ARG A 119 -10.47 0.78 -22.52
C ARG A 119 -11.90 0.29 -22.74
N SER A 120 -12.12 -1.03 -22.70
CA SER A 120 -13.46 -1.60 -22.81
C SER A 120 -14.37 -1.18 -21.66
N TYR A 121 -13.82 -1.03 -20.45
CA TYR A 121 -14.56 -0.50 -19.31
C TYR A 121 -14.94 0.98 -19.51
N VAL A 122 -14.01 1.81 -20.01
CA VAL A 122 -14.26 3.22 -20.31
C VAL A 122 -15.33 3.39 -21.39
N LEU A 123 -15.21 2.65 -22.51
CA LEU A 123 -16.25 2.60 -23.57
C LEU A 123 -17.62 2.23 -23.00
N ALA A 124 -17.70 1.17 -22.19
CA ALA A 124 -18.98 0.70 -21.68
C ALA A 124 -19.60 1.60 -20.60
N SER A 125 -18.79 2.41 -19.90
CA SER A 125 -19.24 3.14 -18.71
C SER A 125 -19.42 4.63 -18.93
N PHE A 126 -18.64 5.23 -19.83
CA PHE A 126 -18.51 6.70 -19.91
C PHE A 126 -18.78 7.28 -21.31
N ASP A 127 -18.72 6.47 -22.37
CA ASP A 127 -19.14 6.86 -23.72
C ASP A 127 -20.67 6.73 -23.83
N SER A 128 -21.37 7.80 -23.46
CA SER A 128 -22.83 7.81 -23.34
C SER A 128 -23.52 7.94 -24.70
N ASN A 129 -22.84 8.57 -25.66
CA ASN A 129 -23.36 8.81 -27.00
C ASN A 129 -22.94 7.71 -28.02
N GLY A 130 -21.96 6.87 -27.67
CA GLY A 130 -21.49 5.74 -28.47
C GLY A 130 -20.61 6.14 -29.65
N ASP A 131 -19.95 7.29 -29.60
CA ASP A 131 -19.08 7.81 -30.66
C ASP A 131 -17.60 7.43 -30.51
N GLU A 132 -17.30 6.57 -29.52
CA GLU A 132 -15.96 6.10 -29.16
C GLU A 132 -15.02 7.23 -28.71
N LYS A 133 -15.58 8.34 -28.22
CA LYS A 133 -14.85 9.47 -27.66
C LYS A 133 -15.49 9.90 -26.35
N LEU A 134 -14.70 10.61 -25.55
CA LEU A 134 -15.20 11.29 -24.35
C LEU A 134 -15.19 12.79 -24.60
N ASP A 135 -16.35 13.43 -24.52
CA ASP A 135 -16.43 14.89 -24.50
C ASP A 135 -16.13 15.46 -23.09
N ASP A 136 -16.07 16.80 -22.99
CA ASP A 136 -15.74 17.48 -21.74
C ASP A 136 -16.78 17.21 -20.64
N GLU A 137 -18.05 17.02 -21.02
CA GLU A 137 -19.14 16.74 -20.08
C GLU A 137 -19.05 15.32 -19.55
N GLU A 138 -18.83 14.33 -20.43
CA GLU A 138 -18.61 12.93 -20.07
C GLU A 138 -17.43 12.78 -19.11
N ILE A 139 -16.28 13.40 -19.41
CA ILE A 139 -15.10 13.40 -18.54
C ILE A 139 -15.41 14.06 -17.19
N ALA A 140 -16.05 15.23 -17.19
CA ALA A 140 -16.35 15.98 -15.96
C ALA A 140 -17.33 15.23 -15.04
N ASN A 141 -18.20 14.40 -15.61
CA ASN A 141 -19.18 13.59 -14.88
C ASN A 141 -18.59 12.30 -14.26
N VAL A 142 -17.39 11.87 -14.67
CA VAL A 142 -16.72 10.70 -14.05
C VAL A 142 -16.20 11.03 -12.66
N LYS A 143 -17.03 10.77 -11.64
CA LYS A 143 -16.67 10.91 -10.22
C LYS A 143 -16.24 9.58 -9.58
N TYR A 144 -16.60 8.45 -10.18
CA TYR A 144 -16.38 7.12 -9.62
C TYR A 144 -15.91 6.15 -10.69
N ILE A 145 -14.82 5.44 -10.44
CA ILE A 145 -14.36 4.33 -11.27
C ILE A 145 -14.33 3.08 -10.40
N TYR A 146 -15.13 2.07 -10.78
CA TYR A 146 -15.23 0.78 -10.11
C TYR A 146 -14.90 -0.33 -11.11
N ALA A 147 -13.64 -0.71 -11.14
CA ALA A 147 -13.06 -1.67 -12.09
C ALA A 147 -12.34 -2.86 -11.41
N PRO A 148 -12.90 -3.51 -10.36
CA PRO A 148 -12.22 -4.62 -9.72
C PRO A 148 -12.29 -5.90 -10.56
N ALA A 149 -11.28 -6.78 -10.42
CA ALA A 149 -11.28 -8.12 -11.01
C ALA A 149 -11.46 -8.16 -12.54
N LYS A 150 -10.87 -7.19 -13.26
CA LYS A 150 -10.99 -7.05 -14.72
C LYS A 150 -9.73 -7.44 -15.50
N THR A 151 -8.75 -8.04 -14.81
CA THR A 151 -7.44 -8.41 -15.38
C THR A 151 -6.74 -7.23 -16.08
N ILE A 152 -6.92 -6.01 -15.55
CA ILE A 152 -6.29 -4.79 -16.06
C ILE A 152 -4.81 -4.79 -15.70
N LEU A 153 -3.94 -4.51 -16.68
CA LEU A 153 -2.49 -4.38 -16.54
C LEU A 153 -2.05 -2.92 -16.37
N SER A 154 -2.80 -1.97 -16.91
CA SER A 154 -2.51 -0.53 -16.82
C SER A 154 -3.78 0.32 -16.77
N LEU A 155 -3.79 1.33 -15.89
CA LEU A 155 -4.81 2.39 -15.85
C LEU A 155 -4.37 3.65 -16.60
N LYS A 156 -3.40 3.57 -17.52
CA LYS A 156 -3.05 4.71 -18.37
C LYS A 156 -4.32 5.25 -19.06
N GLY A 157 -4.52 6.56 -18.97
CA GLY A 157 -5.76 7.27 -19.33
C GLY A 157 -6.56 7.75 -18.12
N ILE A 158 -6.29 7.23 -16.91
CA ILE A 158 -6.94 7.68 -15.67
C ILE A 158 -6.68 9.17 -15.37
N GLU A 159 -5.58 9.72 -15.88
CA GLU A 159 -5.19 11.11 -15.69
C GLU A 159 -6.15 12.13 -16.30
N TYR A 160 -7.02 11.71 -17.23
CA TYR A 160 -8.03 12.56 -17.85
C TYR A 160 -9.22 12.83 -16.91
N PHE A 161 -9.52 11.90 -15.99
CA PHE A 161 -10.63 12.02 -15.03
C PHE A 161 -10.21 12.85 -13.80
N THR A 162 -9.97 14.14 -14.01
CA THR A 162 -9.48 15.06 -12.95
C THR A 162 -10.49 15.31 -11.83
N GLU A 163 -11.76 15.01 -12.09
CA GLU A 163 -12.86 15.12 -11.14
C GLU A 163 -13.13 13.86 -10.30
N LEU A 164 -12.30 12.81 -10.48
CA LEU A 164 -12.47 11.52 -9.83
C LEU A 164 -12.35 11.62 -8.30
N LEU A 165 -13.38 11.13 -7.60
CA LEU A 165 -13.48 11.11 -6.14
C LEU A 165 -13.14 9.72 -5.57
N GLU A 166 -13.58 8.66 -6.24
CA GLU A 166 -13.24 7.29 -5.84
C GLU A 166 -12.70 6.45 -6.99
N LEU A 167 -11.58 5.77 -6.71
CA LEU A 167 -11.01 4.77 -7.59
C LEU A 167 -10.97 3.42 -6.86
N ASN A 168 -11.67 2.43 -7.40
CA ASN A 168 -11.50 1.03 -7.04
C ASN A 168 -11.01 0.22 -8.24
N CYS A 169 -9.78 -0.26 -8.15
CA CYS A 169 -9.15 -1.16 -9.09
C CYS A 169 -8.59 -2.43 -8.39
N ASP A 170 -9.25 -2.89 -7.33
CA ASP A 170 -8.91 -4.11 -6.60
C ASP A 170 -8.79 -5.33 -7.52
N ASN A 171 -7.91 -6.27 -7.16
CA ASN A 171 -7.81 -7.57 -7.80
C ASN A 171 -7.53 -7.49 -9.32
N ASN A 172 -6.56 -6.68 -9.70
CA ASN A 172 -6.07 -6.56 -11.07
C ASN A 172 -4.58 -6.99 -11.12
N GLN A 173 -3.91 -6.69 -12.22
CA GLN A 173 -2.51 -7.05 -12.45
C GLN A 173 -1.64 -5.80 -12.63
N LEU A 174 -2.03 -4.69 -11.98
CA LEU A 174 -1.32 -3.42 -12.05
C LEU A 174 0.08 -3.57 -11.44
N THR A 175 1.09 -3.16 -12.19
CA THR A 175 2.49 -3.07 -11.71
C THR A 175 2.88 -1.64 -11.35
N SER A 176 2.12 -0.66 -11.83
CA SER A 176 2.24 0.76 -11.50
C SER A 176 0.87 1.42 -11.51
N LEU A 177 0.73 2.52 -10.77
CA LEU A 177 -0.46 3.34 -10.71
C LEU A 177 -0.05 4.80 -10.50
N ASP A 178 -0.42 5.66 -11.45
CA ASP A 178 -0.24 7.11 -11.35
C ASP A 178 -1.61 7.77 -11.14
N VAL A 179 -1.80 8.38 -9.97
CA VAL A 179 -3.01 9.12 -9.58
C VAL A 179 -2.71 10.61 -9.35
N SER A 180 -1.58 11.10 -9.87
CA SER A 180 -1.11 12.48 -9.61
C SER A 180 -2.02 13.57 -10.16
N LYS A 181 -2.84 13.26 -11.18
CA LYS A 181 -3.83 14.18 -11.75
C LYS A 181 -5.20 14.08 -11.08
N ASN A 182 -5.48 12.99 -10.37
CA ASN A 182 -6.75 12.77 -9.68
C ASN A 182 -6.72 13.42 -8.28
N THR A 183 -6.42 14.72 -8.23
CA THR A 183 -6.16 15.48 -6.99
C THR A 183 -7.37 15.55 -6.04
N LYS A 184 -8.57 15.29 -6.57
CA LYS A 184 -9.84 15.24 -5.82
C LYS A 184 -10.15 13.87 -5.20
N LEU A 185 -9.28 12.87 -5.36
CA LEU A 185 -9.50 11.53 -4.80
C LEU A 185 -9.66 11.58 -3.27
N VAL A 186 -10.76 11.01 -2.81
CA VAL A 186 -11.11 10.80 -1.40
C VAL A 186 -10.90 9.35 -1.00
N LYS A 187 -11.06 8.40 -1.95
CA LYS A 187 -10.92 6.97 -1.69
C LYS A 187 -10.16 6.28 -2.83
N LEU A 188 -9.09 5.58 -2.46
CA LEU A 188 -8.29 4.79 -3.37
C LEU A 188 -8.19 3.36 -2.85
N ILE A 189 -8.73 2.42 -3.63
CA ILE A 189 -8.64 0.98 -3.40
C ILE A 189 -7.91 0.36 -4.58
N CYS A 190 -6.69 -0.10 -4.36
CA CYS A 190 -5.86 -0.80 -5.33
C CYS A 190 -5.22 -2.06 -4.73
N SER A 191 -5.95 -2.71 -3.82
CA SER A 191 -5.55 -3.98 -3.22
C SER A 191 -5.43 -5.11 -4.25
N LYS A 192 -4.72 -6.18 -3.89
CA LYS A 192 -4.51 -7.39 -4.71
C LYS A 192 -4.03 -7.07 -6.13
N ASN A 193 -2.98 -6.27 -6.20
CA ASN A 193 -2.26 -5.96 -7.44
C ASN A 193 -0.78 -6.37 -7.28
N ALA A 194 0.07 -5.96 -8.21
CA ALA A 194 1.51 -6.21 -8.18
C ALA A 194 2.33 -4.91 -8.03
N LEU A 195 1.76 -3.87 -7.39
CA LEU A 195 2.40 -2.58 -7.23
C LEU A 195 3.66 -2.71 -6.36
N THR A 196 4.76 -2.12 -6.80
CA THR A 196 6.03 -2.05 -6.04
C THR A 196 6.22 -0.72 -5.35
N SER A 197 5.50 0.31 -5.79
CA SER A 197 5.45 1.65 -5.21
C SER A 197 4.11 2.30 -5.50
N LEU A 198 3.74 3.28 -4.69
CA LEU A 198 2.60 4.14 -4.91
C LEU A 198 2.92 5.54 -4.35
N ASN A 199 2.63 6.58 -5.12
CA ASN A 199 2.81 7.97 -4.69
C ASN A 199 1.44 8.65 -4.54
N THR A 200 1.05 8.94 -3.30
CA THR A 200 -0.21 9.61 -2.96
C THR A 200 -0.01 11.07 -2.53
N SER A 201 1.18 11.65 -2.73
CA SER A 201 1.50 13.02 -2.30
C SER A 201 0.66 14.11 -2.97
N HIS A 202 0.04 13.81 -4.11
CA HIS A 202 -0.81 14.73 -4.87
C HIS A 202 -2.31 14.56 -4.54
N ASN A 203 -2.65 13.71 -3.57
CA ASN A 203 -4.03 13.39 -3.21
C ASN A 203 -4.30 13.74 -1.72
N PRO A 204 -4.17 15.03 -1.33
CA PRO A 204 -4.24 15.45 0.07
C PRO A 204 -5.62 15.22 0.72
N LEU A 205 -6.67 15.03 -0.10
CA LEU A 205 -8.04 14.78 0.34
C LEU A 205 -8.34 13.29 0.61
N LEU A 206 -7.36 12.39 0.43
CA LEU A 206 -7.56 10.96 0.68
C LEU A 206 -7.95 10.69 2.13
N LYS A 207 -9.12 10.08 2.31
CA LYS A 207 -9.65 9.57 3.58
C LYS A 207 -9.47 8.07 3.74
N LYS A 208 -9.53 7.33 2.64
CA LYS A 208 -9.32 5.88 2.63
C LYS A 208 -8.27 5.49 1.60
N LEU A 209 -7.24 4.80 2.07
CA LEU A 209 -6.22 4.19 1.23
C LEU A 209 -6.13 2.69 1.54
N ASP A 210 -6.39 1.88 0.53
CA ASP A 210 -6.25 0.43 0.58
C ASP A 210 -5.28 -0.05 -0.50
N ILE A 211 -4.10 -0.48 -0.04
CA ILE A 211 -3.03 -1.08 -0.85
C ILE A 211 -2.75 -2.53 -0.44
N TYR A 212 -3.71 -3.18 0.23
CA TYR A 212 -3.55 -4.52 0.76
C TYR A 212 -3.07 -5.53 -0.29
N SER A 213 -2.17 -6.44 0.08
CA SER A 213 -1.70 -7.51 -0.82
C SER A 213 -1.08 -6.98 -2.12
N ASN A 214 -0.03 -6.16 -1.99
CA ASN A 214 0.83 -5.69 -3.07
C ASN A 214 2.29 -6.10 -2.80
N LYS A 215 3.26 -5.46 -3.48
CA LYS A 215 4.70 -5.66 -3.29
C LYS A 215 5.39 -4.37 -2.84
N ILE A 216 4.67 -3.48 -2.15
CA ILE A 216 5.17 -2.17 -1.72
C ILE A 216 6.11 -2.34 -0.53
N THR A 217 7.31 -1.78 -0.61
CA THR A 217 8.31 -1.85 0.48
C THR A 217 8.31 -0.62 1.39
N SER A 218 7.76 0.50 0.91
CA SER A 218 7.63 1.74 1.67
C SER A 218 6.46 2.56 1.13
N ILE A 219 5.80 3.30 2.02
CA ILE A 219 4.72 4.21 1.68
C ILE A 219 4.87 5.50 2.50
N ASP A 220 4.77 6.64 1.82
CA ASP A 220 4.74 7.95 2.48
C ASP A 220 3.31 8.49 2.43
N VAL A 221 2.68 8.56 3.60
CA VAL A 221 1.32 9.10 3.79
C VAL A 221 1.33 10.48 4.46
N SER A 222 2.49 11.15 4.53
CA SER A 222 2.67 12.40 5.28
C SER A 222 1.84 13.58 4.73
N GLN A 223 1.47 13.54 3.46
CA GLN A 223 0.62 14.55 2.80
C GLN A 223 -0.88 14.23 2.86
N ASN A 224 -1.24 13.00 3.26
CA ASN A 224 -2.63 12.55 3.31
C ASN A 224 -3.19 12.77 4.73
N THR A 225 -3.18 14.03 5.19
CA THR A 225 -3.55 14.40 6.57
C THR A 225 -5.01 14.13 6.92
N GLU A 226 -5.85 13.94 5.90
CA GLU A 226 -7.26 13.57 6.02
C GLU A 226 -7.51 12.07 6.13
N LEU A 227 -6.47 11.21 6.14
CA LEU A 227 -6.65 9.76 6.22
C LEU A 227 -7.36 9.34 7.52
N GLU A 228 -8.48 8.65 7.35
CA GLU A 228 -9.31 8.03 8.38
C GLU A 228 -9.09 6.49 8.40
N THR A 229 -8.81 5.88 7.24
CA THR A 229 -8.61 4.44 7.08
C THR A 229 -7.39 4.13 6.24
N LEU A 230 -6.48 3.29 6.75
CA LEU A 230 -5.26 2.87 6.06
C LEU A 230 -5.08 1.35 6.14
N TYR A 231 -5.18 0.67 4.99
CA TYR A 231 -4.95 -0.77 4.87
C TYR A 231 -3.70 -1.01 4.00
N ILE A 232 -2.64 -1.50 4.64
CA ILE A 232 -1.34 -1.79 4.01
C ILE A 232 -0.90 -3.24 4.22
N GLY A 233 -1.77 -4.08 4.79
CA GLY A 233 -1.45 -5.46 5.10
C GLY A 233 -0.95 -6.27 3.91
N ARG A 234 -0.21 -7.36 4.17
CA ARG A 234 0.40 -8.22 3.14
C ARG A 234 1.27 -7.46 2.13
N ASN A 235 2.15 -6.61 2.63
CA ASN A 235 3.21 -5.99 1.85
C ASN A 235 4.55 -6.22 2.56
N PRO A 236 5.71 -6.08 1.91
CA PRO A 236 7.01 -6.14 2.59
C PRO A 236 7.41 -4.79 3.22
N ILE A 237 6.50 -4.04 3.87
CA ILE A 237 6.81 -2.72 4.42
C ILE A 237 7.62 -2.85 5.72
N GLU A 238 8.77 -2.18 5.77
CA GLU A 238 9.68 -2.20 6.93
C GLU A 238 9.47 -1.02 7.88
N THR A 239 8.95 0.10 7.37
CA THR A 239 8.70 1.31 8.14
C THR A 239 7.39 1.97 7.76
N LEU A 240 6.64 2.43 8.75
CA LEU A 240 5.46 3.27 8.55
C LEU A 240 5.51 4.46 9.50
N ASN A 241 5.31 5.66 8.96
CA ASN A 241 5.18 6.89 9.74
C ASN A 241 3.78 7.47 9.56
N VAL A 242 2.99 7.48 10.64
CA VAL A 242 1.61 7.99 10.67
C VAL A 242 1.44 9.22 11.57
N LYS A 243 2.54 9.89 11.93
CA LYS A 243 2.50 11.01 12.89
C LYS A 243 1.62 12.19 12.44
N ASN A 244 1.49 12.39 11.12
CA ASN A 244 0.69 13.47 10.53
C ASN A 244 -0.77 13.05 10.28
N ASN A 245 -1.09 11.76 10.37
CA ASN A 245 -2.41 11.21 10.07
C ASN A 245 -3.24 11.11 11.35
N VAL A 246 -3.39 12.24 12.05
CA VAL A 246 -4.03 12.31 13.39
C VAL A 246 -5.52 11.93 13.35
N LYS A 247 -6.15 11.96 12.17
CA LYS A 247 -7.53 11.54 11.92
C LYS A 247 -7.70 10.03 11.73
N LEU A 248 -6.62 9.26 11.74
CA LEU A 248 -6.67 7.82 11.49
C LEU A 248 -7.48 7.11 12.58
N MET A 249 -8.57 6.45 12.15
CA MET A 249 -9.48 5.68 12.99
C MET A 249 -9.22 4.18 12.87
N GLU A 250 -8.72 3.73 11.72
CA GLU A 250 -8.42 2.32 11.48
C GLU A 250 -7.10 2.14 10.73
N LEU A 251 -6.25 1.25 11.25
CA LEU A 251 -4.99 0.84 10.65
C LEU A 251 -4.89 -0.69 10.58
N GLN A 252 -4.83 -1.22 9.36
CA GLN A 252 -4.50 -2.62 9.10
C GLN A 252 -3.12 -2.71 8.45
N SER A 253 -2.14 -3.24 9.18
CA SER A 253 -0.77 -3.43 8.68
C SER A 253 -0.21 -4.80 9.05
N GLU A 254 -1.07 -5.80 9.17
CA GLU A 254 -0.66 -7.18 9.41
C GLU A 254 0.16 -7.74 8.25
N LEU A 255 0.93 -8.79 8.53
CA LEU A 255 1.71 -9.49 7.49
C LEU A 255 2.65 -8.56 6.71
N ASN A 256 3.29 -7.63 7.43
CA ASN A 256 4.37 -6.77 6.93
C ASN A 256 5.71 -7.12 7.59
N ASN A 257 6.74 -6.30 7.35
CA ASN A 257 8.07 -6.44 7.93
C ASN A 257 8.35 -5.34 8.99
N LEU A 258 7.32 -4.77 9.62
CA LEU A 258 7.53 -3.71 10.61
C LEU A 258 8.27 -4.27 11.84
N THR A 259 9.17 -3.48 12.41
CA THR A 259 9.82 -3.77 13.70
C THR A 259 9.23 -2.95 14.85
N SER A 260 8.59 -1.84 14.51
CA SER A 260 8.00 -0.91 15.45
C SER A 260 7.06 0.03 14.71
N ILE A 261 6.16 0.66 15.46
CA ILE A 261 5.33 1.75 14.97
C ILE A 261 5.08 2.72 16.14
N ASP A 262 5.02 4.01 15.84
CA ASP A 262 4.67 5.06 16.80
C ASP A 262 3.28 5.60 16.48
N LEU A 263 2.35 5.36 17.40
CA LEU A 263 0.95 5.76 17.36
C LEU A 263 0.62 6.82 18.42
N SER A 264 1.64 7.43 19.05
CA SER A 264 1.45 8.43 20.12
C SER A 264 0.69 9.69 19.68
N ASN A 265 0.64 9.98 18.37
CA ASN A 265 -0.13 11.10 17.82
C ASN A 265 -1.52 10.70 17.29
N ASN A 266 -1.88 9.42 17.34
CA ASN A 266 -3.15 8.90 16.83
C ASN A 266 -4.13 8.63 17.98
N SER A 267 -5.43 8.56 17.69
CA SER A 267 -6.43 8.37 18.75
C SER A 267 -6.19 7.07 19.54
N PRO A 268 -6.23 7.06 20.89
CA PRO A 268 -6.15 5.83 21.68
C PRO A 268 -7.32 4.86 21.43
N SER A 269 -8.42 5.35 20.83
CA SER A 269 -9.59 4.56 20.45
C SER A 269 -9.51 4.02 19.01
N MET A 270 -8.42 4.28 18.29
CA MET A 270 -8.27 3.77 16.92
C MET A 270 -8.20 2.24 16.92
N THR A 271 -8.80 1.62 15.90
CA THR A 271 -8.72 0.19 15.69
C THR A 271 -7.41 -0.16 14.98
N VAL A 272 -6.62 -1.07 15.55
CA VAL A 272 -5.32 -1.49 15.01
C VAL A 272 -5.24 -2.99 14.81
N TYR A 273 -4.87 -3.39 13.60
CA TYR A 273 -4.56 -4.78 13.24
C TYR A 273 -3.11 -4.85 12.76
N LEU A 274 -2.20 -5.16 13.68
CA LEU A 274 -0.73 -5.09 13.48
C LEU A 274 -0.05 -6.46 13.58
N ALA A 275 -0.84 -7.54 13.52
CA ALA A 275 -0.36 -8.90 13.78
C ALA A 275 0.60 -9.41 12.69
N ASN A 276 1.41 -10.42 13.04
CA ASN A 276 2.27 -11.14 12.09
C ASN A 276 3.22 -10.25 11.27
N ASN A 277 3.73 -9.19 11.88
CA ASN A 277 4.88 -8.47 11.35
C ASN A 277 6.18 -9.25 11.62
N ILE A 278 6.90 -9.61 10.56
CA ILE A 278 8.08 -10.49 10.63
C ILE A 278 9.26 -9.83 9.90
N TYR A 279 10.23 -9.34 10.66
CA TYR A 279 11.44 -8.74 10.08
C TYR A 279 12.60 -9.76 10.03
N PRO A 280 13.27 -9.95 8.89
CA PRO A 280 14.40 -10.87 8.79
C PRO A 280 15.67 -10.27 9.44
N ILE A 281 16.34 -11.02 10.30
CA ILE A 281 17.65 -10.65 10.85
C ILE A 281 18.66 -11.76 10.60
N THR A 282 19.93 -11.39 10.42
CA THR A 282 21.03 -12.36 10.27
C THR A 282 22.00 -12.26 11.45
N VAL A 283 22.36 -13.40 12.04
CA VAL A 283 23.33 -13.47 13.14
C VAL A 283 24.59 -14.26 12.75
N GLY A 284 25.71 -13.88 13.38
CA GLY A 284 27.00 -14.57 13.31
C GLY A 284 27.17 -15.65 14.38
N LYS A 285 28.42 -16.12 14.60
CA LYS A 285 28.72 -17.29 15.48
C LYS A 285 28.26 -17.06 16.91
N GLY A 286 28.36 -15.82 17.34
CA GLY A 286 27.94 -15.37 18.67
C GLY A 286 26.43 -15.21 18.82
N LYS A 287 25.62 -15.49 17.79
CA LYS A 287 24.14 -15.31 17.78
C LYS A 287 23.70 -13.91 18.22
N ARG A 288 24.54 -12.91 17.92
CA ARG A 288 24.36 -11.51 18.31
C ARG A 288 23.85 -10.70 17.11
N PHE A 289 22.89 -9.83 17.38
CA PHE A 289 22.38 -8.82 16.47
C PHE A 289 22.35 -7.47 17.17
N ASP A 290 22.81 -6.43 16.49
CA ASP A 290 22.81 -5.06 16.98
C ASP A 290 21.46 -4.40 16.65
N LEU A 291 20.65 -4.11 17.67
CA LEU A 291 19.29 -3.59 17.48
C LEU A 291 19.29 -2.17 16.88
N SER A 292 20.40 -1.43 16.95
CA SER A 292 20.50 -0.11 16.31
C SER A 292 20.45 -0.18 14.78
N LYS A 293 20.60 -1.37 14.19
CA LYS A 293 20.49 -1.61 12.76
C LYS A 293 19.05 -1.82 12.28
N LEU A 294 18.09 -1.92 13.21
CA LEU A 294 16.69 -2.03 12.86
C LEU A 294 16.16 -0.73 12.26
N PRO A 295 15.15 -0.80 11.38
CA PRO A 295 14.60 0.37 10.72
C PRO A 295 13.70 1.18 11.69
N ALA A 296 13.11 2.27 11.17
CA ALA A 296 12.15 3.12 11.88
C ALA A 296 12.63 3.75 13.22
N GLY A 297 13.93 3.76 13.50
CA GLY A 297 14.45 4.29 14.76
C GLY A 297 13.98 3.46 15.97
N PHE A 298 13.99 2.13 15.83
CA PHE A 298 13.59 1.17 16.86
C PHE A 298 14.12 1.54 18.25
N ASP A 299 13.22 1.75 19.21
CA ASP A 299 13.54 2.08 20.59
C ASP A 299 13.44 0.84 21.47
N VAL A 300 14.60 0.30 21.85
CA VAL A 300 14.68 -0.91 22.68
C VAL A 300 14.03 -0.73 24.05
N SER A 301 13.91 0.49 24.57
CA SER A 301 13.26 0.75 25.86
C SER A 301 11.74 0.52 25.82
N LYS A 302 11.14 0.61 24.64
CA LYS A 302 9.72 0.29 24.40
C LYS A 302 9.46 -1.20 24.17
N ALA A 303 10.52 -2.00 24.02
CA ALA A 303 10.43 -3.43 23.76
C ALA A 303 10.55 -4.25 25.05
N SER A 304 9.67 -5.23 25.22
CA SER A 304 9.59 -6.08 26.42
C SER A 304 9.19 -7.51 26.06
N ASN A 305 9.11 -8.40 27.07
CA ASN A 305 8.62 -9.78 26.92
C ASN A 305 9.34 -10.61 25.84
N TRP A 306 10.64 -10.36 25.63
CA TRP A 306 11.49 -11.06 24.68
C TRP A 306 11.45 -12.59 24.87
N GLN A 307 11.07 -13.31 23.81
CA GLN A 307 11.07 -14.77 23.74
C GLN A 307 12.16 -15.24 22.78
N ASN A 308 12.79 -16.37 23.11
CA ASN A 308 13.90 -16.97 22.35
C ASN A 308 15.14 -16.05 22.17
N ALA A 309 15.22 -14.96 22.94
CA ALA A 309 16.38 -14.09 23.00
C ALA A 309 16.50 -13.40 24.36
N THR A 310 17.65 -12.77 24.60
CA THR A 310 17.87 -11.79 25.66
C THR A 310 18.45 -10.53 25.05
N VAL A 311 18.21 -9.37 25.65
CA VAL A 311 18.81 -8.10 25.24
C VAL A 311 19.76 -7.62 26.31
N ASP A 312 20.99 -7.30 25.92
CA ASP A 312 22.01 -6.71 26.78
C ASP A 312 22.61 -5.49 26.06
N SER A 313 22.46 -4.32 26.65
CA SER A 313 23.07 -3.08 26.17
C SER A 313 22.81 -2.79 24.68
N GLY A 314 21.56 -2.97 24.22
CA GLY A 314 21.15 -2.76 22.83
C GLY A 314 21.51 -3.91 21.86
N VAL A 315 22.14 -4.98 22.35
CA VAL A 315 22.49 -6.16 21.57
C VAL A 315 21.53 -7.30 21.90
N LEU A 316 20.86 -7.80 20.87
CA LEU A 316 20.04 -9.00 20.93
C LEU A 316 20.93 -10.24 20.87
N ILE A 317 20.77 -11.16 21.83
CA ILE A 317 21.45 -12.44 21.89
C ILE A 317 20.41 -13.54 21.70
N VAL A 318 20.42 -14.19 20.54
CA VAL A 318 19.43 -15.20 20.14
C VAL A 318 19.78 -16.57 20.74
N LYS A 319 18.79 -17.28 21.26
CA LYS A 319 18.96 -18.64 21.82
C LYS A 319 19.00 -19.69 20.70
N SER A 320 18.00 -19.70 19.81
CA SER A 320 17.87 -20.62 18.67
C SER A 320 17.76 -19.85 17.34
N VAL A 321 18.57 -20.23 16.35
CA VAL A 321 18.64 -19.57 15.02
C VAL A 321 17.62 -20.07 14.01
N ASN A 322 16.90 -21.15 14.30
CA ASN A 322 15.86 -21.70 13.42
C ASN A 322 14.44 -21.28 13.84
N ASP A 323 14.34 -20.52 14.93
CA ASP A 323 13.09 -20.10 15.55
C ASP A 323 12.89 -18.59 15.40
N PHE A 324 11.66 -18.14 15.64
CA PHE A 324 11.38 -16.72 15.76
C PHE A 324 11.87 -16.18 17.11
N VAL A 325 12.35 -14.94 17.09
CA VAL A 325 12.39 -14.10 18.29
C VAL A 325 11.11 -13.29 18.31
N THR A 326 10.43 -13.19 19.46
CA THR A 326 9.24 -12.35 19.58
C THR A 326 9.39 -11.39 20.75
N TYR A 327 8.78 -10.22 20.64
CA TYR A 327 8.79 -9.20 21.67
C TYR A 327 7.50 -8.40 21.59
N ASP A 328 7.06 -7.87 22.73
CA ASP A 328 5.99 -6.89 22.78
C ASP A 328 6.60 -5.51 22.68
N TYR A 329 6.00 -4.62 21.90
CA TYR A 329 6.45 -3.25 21.69
C TYR A 329 5.34 -2.28 22.09
N ASP A 330 5.67 -1.30 22.92
CA ASP A 330 4.79 -0.18 23.23
C ASP A 330 4.73 0.77 22.03
N CYS A 331 3.60 0.78 21.35
CA CYS A 331 3.38 1.61 20.17
C CYS A 331 2.86 3.00 20.54
N GLY A 332 2.64 3.30 21.83
CA GLY A 332 2.02 4.55 22.28
C GLY A 332 0.49 4.46 22.37
N ASN A 333 -0.11 5.42 23.09
CA ASN A 333 -1.55 5.56 23.29
C ASN A 333 -2.29 4.28 23.72
N GLY A 334 -1.63 3.47 24.55
CA GLY A 334 -2.20 2.23 25.09
C GLY A 334 -2.10 1.03 24.17
N HIS A 335 -1.58 1.20 22.94
CA HIS A 335 -1.40 0.10 22.00
C HIS A 335 -0.08 -0.63 22.29
N LYS A 336 -0.19 -1.95 22.56
CA LYS A 336 0.96 -2.84 22.70
C LYS A 336 0.83 -3.99 21.71
N VAL A 337 1.87 -4.22 20.93
CA VAL A 337 1.83 -5.14 19.78
C VAL A 337 2.99 -6.12 19.84
N LYS A 338 2.73 -7.37 19.45
CA LYS A 338 3.77 -8.39 19.34
C LYS A 338 4.38 -8.42 17.95
N PHE A 339 5.68 -8.17 17.87
CA PHE A 339 6.48 -8.26 16.64
C PHE A 339 7.37 -9.51 16.66
N LYS A 340 7.86 -9.90 15.47
CA LYS A 340 8.68 -11.10 15.31
C LYS A 340 9.92 -10.78 14.48
N PHE A 341 11.05 -11.40 14.85
CA PHE A 341 12.20 -11.53 13.98
C PHE A 341 12.32 -12.96 13.48
N ARG A 342 12.47 -13.13 12.16
CA ARG A 342 12.94 -14.40 11.60
C ARG A 342 14.47 -14.38 11.59
N VAL A 343 15.08 -15.31 12.31
CA VAL A 343 16.52 -15.36 12.45
C VAL A 343 17.13 -16.24 11.38
N TYR A 344 18.20 -15.75 10.75
CA TYR A 344 19.02 -16.49 9.80
C TYR A 344 20.46 -16.59 10.31
N SER A 345 21.13 -17.69 9.96
CA SER A 345 22.55 -17.88 10.21
C SER A 345 23.36 -17.41 9.01
N SER A 346 24.36 -16.54 9.25
CA SER A 346 25.34 -16.15 8.22
C SER A 346 26.38 -17.23 7.89
N PHE A 347 26.44 -18.33 8.65
CA PHE A 347 27.26 -19.47 8.26
C PHE A 347 26.60 -20.15 7.07
N LYS A 348 27.26 -20.10 5.90
CA LYS A 348 27.08 -21.15 4.90
C LYS A 348 27.21 -22.48 5.65
N GLN A 349 26.18 -23.32 5.63
CA GLN A 349 26.44 -24.75 5.82
C GLN A 349 27.55 -25.06 4.81
N VAL A 350 28.73 -25.45 5.30
CA VAL A 350 29.69 -26.09 4.43
C VAL A 350 28.94 -27.32 3.95
N SER A 351 28.44 -27.29 2.72
CA SER A 351 28.02 -28.49 2.03
C SER A 351 29.26 -29.37 2.03
N VAL A 352 29.33 -30.33 2.93
CA VAL A 352 30.29 -31.41 2.77
C VAL A 352 29.80 -32.10 1.52
N PRO A 353 30.53 -32.08 0.39
CA PRO A 353 30.09 -32.80 -0.78
C PRO A 353 29.93 -34.25 -0.33
N TRP A 354 28.75 -34.82 -0.53
CA TRP A 354 28.44 -36.23 -0.24
C TRP A 354 29.45 -37.21 -0.88
N ALA A 355 30.30 -36.73 -1.79
CA ALA A 355 31.41 -37.46 -2.40
C ALA A 355 32.61 -37.79 -1.48
N LYS A 356 32.65 -37.39 -0.20
CA LYS A 356 33.78 -37.73 0.72
C LYS A 356 33.53 -38.85 1.74
N TYR A 357 32.37 -39.53 1.68
CA TYR A 357 32.12 -40.78 2.42
C TYR A 357 31.74 -41.95 1.49
N LYS A 358 32.41 -42.06 0.33
CA LYS A 358 32.58 -43.37 -0.33
C LYS A 358 33.88 -43.95 0.24
N TYR A 359 33.83 -45.18 0.76
CA TYR A 359 34.92 -45.93 1.44
C TYR A 359 35.03 -45.73 2.96
N LEU A 360 33.98 -46.10 3.70
CA LEU A 360 34.12 -46.78 5.00
C LEU A 360 32.84 -47.57 5.35
N TYR A 361 32.30 -48.29 4.37
CA TYR A 361 31.44 -49.46 4.60
C TYR A 361 32.02 -50.62 3.77
N MET A 362 33.17 -51.10 4.23
CA MET A 362 33.69 -52.41 3.84
C MET A 362 33.76 -53.25 5.11
N ASN A 363 32.93 -54.28 5.13
CA ASN A 363 33.07 -55.56 5.85
C ASN A 363 33.19 -55.53 7.37
N PHE A 364 32.07 -55.81 8.05
CA PHE A 364 32.03 -56.80 9.13
C PHE A 364 30.67 -57.53 9.12
N TYR A 365 30.58 -58.63 8.36
CA TYR A 365 29.68 -59.73 8.69
C TYR A 365 30.53 -60.96 8.98
N THR A 366 30.53 -61.37 10.24
CA THR A 366 30.82 -62.69 10.85
C THR A 366 30.97 -62.39 12.36
N TYR A 367 30.32 -63.05 13.33
CA TYR A 367 30.13 -64.48 13.53
C TYR A 367 29.14 -64.75 14.71
N ASN A 368 28.72 -66.02 14.86
CA ASN A 368 27.85 -66.69 15.86
C ASN A 368 26.40 -66.87 15.38
N GLY A 369 25.90 -68.03 14.93
CA GLY A 369 26.30 -69.42 15.14
C GLY A 369 25.10 -70.21 15.70
N LYS A 370 24.45 -71.02 14.86
CA LYS A 370 23.74 -72.28 15.16
C LYS A 370 23.20 -72.87 13.85
N GLU A 371 23.35 -74.19 13.75
CA GLU A 371 23.32 -75.05 12.55
C GLU A 371 22.07 -74.95 11.66
#